data_AF-B5CLB8-F1
#
_entry.id   AF-B5CLB8-F1
#
_cell.length_a   1.000
_cell.length_b   1.000
_cell.length_c   1.000
_cell.angle_alpha   90.00
_cell.angle_beta   90.00
_cell.angle_gamma   90.00
#
_symmetry.space_group_name_H-M   'P 1'
#
loop_
_entity.id
_entity.type
_entity.pdbx_description
1 polymer ?
#
loop_
_entity_poly.entity_id
_entity_poly.type
_entity_poly.pdbx_seq_one_letter_code
_entity_poly.pdbx_strand_id
1 'polypeptide(L)'
;MAEVVEINIISRVVLDNDILFSFIHEQVEIQGNRTIEAMNNWAYEGLHRLGSKEDIQNLLDTKIVCITQKAVDGYVGLNIEKVDKRFYYTIWFNNNKYENINNYYQLIKSFISFAMLQIGKQLIVCAIGKEVIFEFDEDMNKLLNNAL
;
A
#
# COMPACT_ATOMS: atom_id res chain seq x y z
N MET A 1 -12.73 0.70 13.34
CA MET A 1 -12.90 0.46 11.89
C MET A 1 -12.01 1.45 11.16
N ALA A 2 -10.96 0.97 10.53
CA ALA A 2 -10.13 1.80 9.65
C ALA A 2 -10.46 1.39 8.21
N GLU A 3 -10.92 2.32 7.39
CA GLU A 3 -11.09 2.12 5.95
C GLU A 3 -9.85 2.64 5.24
N VAL A 4 -9.29 1.83 4.35
CA VAL A 4 -8.18 2.21 3.47
C VAL A 4 -8.57 1.95 2.03
N VAL A 5 -8.17 2.84 1.14
CA VAL A 5 -8.11 2.50 -0.28
C VAL A 5 -6.83 1.71 -0.50
N GLU A 6 -6.93 0.59 -1.19
CA GLU A 6 -5.80 -0.28 -1.52
C GLU A 6 -5.68 -0.45 -3.03
N ILE A 7 -4.45 -0.30 -3.55
CA ILE A 7 -4.10 -0.54 -4.95
C ILE A 7 -2.96 -1.54 -5.00
N ASN A 8 -3.27 -2.74 -5.47
CA ASN A 8 -2.32 -3.83 -5.64
C ASN A 8 -1.80 -3.87 -7.07
N ILE A 9 -0.48 -3.89 -7.23
CA ILE A 9 0.21 -3.88 -8.52
C ILE A 9 1.18 -5.07 -8.57
N ILE A 10 1.19 -5.80 -9.67
CA ILE A 10 2.20 -6.82 -9.95
C ILE A 10 3.08 -6.35 -11.11
N SER A 11 4.40 -6.36 -10.91
CA SER A 11 5.40 -6.01 -11.92
C SER A 11 6.47 -7.09 -12.08
N ARG A 12 7.08 -7.16 -13.27
CA ARG A 12 8.26 -8.02 -13.53
C ARG A 12 9.58 -7.36 -13.15
N VAL A 13 9.57 -6.04 -12.99
CA VAL A 13 10.75 -5.22 -12.71
C VAL A 13 10.48 -4.36 -11.48
N VAL A 14 11.53 -3.96 -10.79
CA VAL A 14 11.42 -3.04 -9.68
C VAL A 14 10.93 -1.68 -10.22
N LEU A 15 9.78 -1.24 -9.73
CA LEU A 15 9.24 0.09 -9.98
C LEU A 15 9.94 1.12 -9.09
N ASP A 16 10.05 2.35 -9.59
CA ASP A 16 10.50 3.47 -8.78
C ASP A 16 9.44 3.84 -7.75
N ASN A 17 9.80 3.72 -6.48
CA ASN A 17 8.94 4.03 -5.35
C ASN A 17 8.51 5.51 -5.36
N ASP A 18 9.37 6.42 -5.84
CA ASP A 18 9.04 7.84 -5.89
C ASP A 18 7.96 8.15 -6.92
N ILE A 19 7.91 7.41 -8.02
CA ILE A 19 6.81 7.48 -9.00
C ILE A 19 5.50 7.03 -8.34
N LEU A 20 5.49 5.93 -7.58
CA LEU A 20 4.27 5.48 -6.88
C LEU A 20 3.82 6.48 -5.82
N PHE A 21 4.75 7.05 -5.06
CA PHE A 21 4.44 8.09 -4.08
C PHE A 21 3.98 9.40 -4.72
N SER A 22 4.43 9.76 -5.92
CA SER A 22 3.94 10.96 -6.59
C SER A 22 2.43 10.86 -6.86
N PHE A 23 1.96 9.68 -7.27
CA PHE A 23 0.53 9.43 -7.40
C PHE A 23 -0.19 9.56 -6.05
N ILE A 24 0.34 8.95 -4.98
CA ILE A 24 -0.25 9.02 -3.63
C ILE A 24 -0.36 10.47 -3.16
N HIS A 25 0.67 11.28 -3.38
CA HIS A 25 0.72 12.69 -2.97
C HIS A 25 -0.27 13.58 -3.73
N GLU A 26 -0.74 13.17 -4.91
CA GLU A 26 -1.88 13.82 -5.59
C GLU A 26 -3.23 13.46 -4.94
N GLN A 27 -3.30 12.35 -4.20
CA GLN A 27 -4.53 11.86 -3.59
C GLN A 27 -4.71 12.31 -2.14
N VAL A 28 -3.63 12.54 -1.40
CA VAL A 28 -3.64 12.86 0.04
C VAL A 28 -2.70 14.01 0.39
N GLU A 29 -3.06 14.78 1.41
CA GLU A 29 -2.18 15.81 1.96
C GLU A 29 -1.22 15.20 3.00
N ILE A 30 0.08 15.47 2.85
CA ILE A 30 1.16 14.85 3.63
C ILE A 30 1.63 15.75 4.76
N GLN A 31 1.85 15.17 5.96
CA GLN A 31 2.26 15.91 7.17
C GLN A 31 3.60 15.46 7.78
N GLY A 32 4.28 14.46 7.21
CA GLY A 32 5.49 13.93 7.83
C GLY A 32 6.47 13.31 6.86
N ASN A 33 7.65 12.95 7.37
CA ASN A 33 8.66 12.22 6.63
C ASN A 33 8.28 10.74 6.48
N ARG A 34 8.85 10.09 5.46
CA ARG A 34 8.69 8.65 5.26
C ARG A 34 9.48 7.88 6.31
N THR A 35 8.88 6.81 6.79
CA THR A 35 9.54 5.75 7.55
C THR A 35 9.65 4.54 6.64
N ILE A 36 10.82 3.92 6.62
CA ILE A 36 11.11 2.76 5.78
C ILE A 36 11.50 1.62 6.72
N GLU A 37 10.81 0.50 6.62
CA GLU A 37 11.01 -0.68 7.43
C GLU A 37 11.13 -1.91 6.54
N ALA A 38 11.89 -2.90 7.00
CA ALA A 38 12.04 -4.18 6.32
C ALA A 38 11.79 -5.33 7.31
N MET A 39 11.09 -6.36 6.86
CA MET A 39 10.75 -7.55 7.65
C MET A 39 10.87 -8.82 6.81
N ASN A 40 10.98 -9.97 7.49
CA ASN A 40 11.11 -11.28 6.83
C ASN A 40 9.78 -11.81 6.30
N ASN A 41 8.68 -11.51 6.99
CA ASN A 41 7.35 -12.02 6.71
C ASN A 41 6.28 -11.11 7.33
N TRP A 42 5.02 -11.36 6.98
CA TRP A 42 3.85 -10.65 7.51
C TRP A 42 3.56 -10.89 9.01
N ALA A 43 4.34 -11.74 9.68
CA ALA A 43 4.34 -11.91 11.13
C ALA A 43 5.33 -10.96 11.84
N TYR A 44 5.86 -9.96 11.12
CA TYR A 44 6.78 -8.92 11.61
C TYR A 44 8.14 -9.45 12.12
N GLU A 45 8.54 -10.66 11.74
CA GLU A 45 9.84 -11.19 12.13
C GLU A 45 10.98 -10.40 11.50
N GLY A 46 12.01 -10.10 12.30
CA GLY A 46 13.20 -9.38 11.83
C GLY A 46 12.92 -7.93 11.40
N LEU A 47 11.82 -7.33 11.89
CA LEU A 47 11.48 -5.94 11.62
C LEU A 47 12.61 -4.99 12.05
N HIS A 48 13.05 -4.15 11.14
CA HIS A 48 14.00 -3.08 11.43
C HIS A 48 13.80 -1.89 10.50
N ARG A 49 14.16 -0.71 10.99
CA ARG A 49 14.05 0.56 10.26
C ARG A 49 15.31 0.80 9.41
N LEU A 50 15.11 1.22 8.17
CA LEU A 50 16.19 1.58 7.24
C LEU A 50 16.55 3.06 7.36
N GLY A 51 17.83 3.37 7.14
CA GLY A 51 18.35 4.74 7.17
C GLY A 51 18.24 5.47 5.83
N SER A 52 18.13 4.73 4.71
CA SER A 52 18.10 5.31 3.37
C SER A 52 17.19 4.55 2.39
N LYS A 53 16.91 5.16 1.24
CA LYS A 53 16.18 4.50 0.13
C LYS A 53 17.07 3.55 -0.68
N GLU A 54 18.38 3.79 -0.73
CA GLU A 54 19.33 2.95 -1.50
C GLU A 54 19.36 1.52 -0.96
N ASP A 55 19.07 1.35 0.33
CA ASP A 55 18.96 0.05 0.99
C ASP A 55 17.77 -0.79 0.48
N ILE A 56 16.72 -0.16 -0.09
CA ILE A 56 15.49 -0.85 -0.46
C ILE A 56 15.76 -1.91 -1.54
N GLN A 57 16.41 -1.54 -2.65
CA GLN A 57 16.61 -2.43 -3.79
C GLN A 57 17.39 -3.69 -3.40
N ASN A 58 18.37 -3.54 -2.50
CA ASN A 58 19.20 -4.64 -2.01
C ASN A 58 18.42 -5.64 -1.14
N LEU A 59 17.27 -5.23 -0.59
CA LEU A 59 16.48 -6.03 0.33
C LEU A 59 15.29 -6.71 -0.34
N LEU A 60 14.81 -6.21 -1.48
CA LEU A 60 13.60 -6.72 -2.15
C LEU A 60 13.66 -8.20 -2.50
N ASP A 61 14.86 -8.78 -2.65
CA ASP A 61 15.01 -10.21 -2.93
C ASP A 61 14.76 -11.12 -1.71
N THR A 62 14.78 -10.56 -0.49
CA THR A 62 14.75 -11.35 0.76
C THR A 62 13.82 -10.81 1.83
N LYS A 63 13.29 -9.59 1.66
CA LYS A 63 12.47 -8.90 2.65
C LYS A 63 11.21 -8.34 2.03
N ILE A 64 10.20 -8.20 2.87
CA ILE A 64 9.07 -7.29 2.65
C ILE A 64 9.53 -5.91 3.11
N VAL A 65 9.37 -4.90 2.26
CA VAL A 65 9.68 -3.51 2.58
C VAL A 65 8.38 -2.72 2.73
N CYS A 66 8.24 -2.02 3.85
CA CYS A 66 7.10 -1.16 4.15
C CYS A 66 7.58 0.29 4.23
N ILE A 67 6.99 1.16 3.42
CA ILE A 67 7.25 2.59 3.44
C ILE A 67 5.97 3.28 3.89
N THR A 68 6.00 3.94 5.04
CA THR A 68 4.82 4.59 5.63
C THR A 68 5.07 6.09 5.80
N GLN A 69 4.04 6.90 5.56
CA GLN A 69 4.11 8.35 5.72
C GLN A 69 2.83 8.89 6.37
N LYS A 70 2.99 9.84 7.29
CA LYS A 70 1.84 10.49 7.94
C LYS A 70 1.17 11.46 6.98
N ALA A 71 -0.15 11.37 6.88
CA ALA A 71 -1.03 12.27 6.15
C ALA A 71 -1.93 13.06 7.13
N VAL A 72 -2.62 14.09 6.62
CA VAL A 72 -3.61 14.85 7.41
C VAL A 72 -4.70 13.91 7.95
N ASP A 73 -5.22 13.04 7.08
CA ASP A 73 -6.36 12.16 7.37
C ASP A 73 -5.93 10.73 7.78
N GLY A 74 -4.72 10.58 8.34
CA GLY A 74 -4.21 9.29 8.83
C GLY A 74 -2.85 8.95 8.24
N TYR A 75 -2.75 7.83 7.52
CA TYR A 75 -1.50 7.33 6.98
C TYR A 75 -1.63 6.91 5.52
N VAL A 76 -0.48 6.91 4.85
CA VAL A 76 -0.31 6.29 3.56
C VAL A 76 0.89 5.36 3.61
N GLY A 77 0.88 4.35 2.75
CA GLY A 77 2.05 3.52 2.59
C GLY A 77 2.13 2.79 1.28
N LEU A 78 3.31 2.20 1.11
CA LEU A 78 3.69 1.34 0.02
C LEU A 78 4.38 0.12 0.62
N ASN A 79 3.80 -1.05 0.41
CA ASN A 79 4.42 -2.32 0.75
C ASN A 79 4.97 -2.95 -0.52
N ILE A 80 6.15 -3.56 -0.43
CA ILE A 80 6.83 -4.20 -1.56
C ILE A 80 7.30 -5.57 -1.14
N GLU A 81 6.88 -6.59 -1.87
CA GLU A 81 7.28 -7.98 -1.65
C GLU A 81 7.64 -8.63 -2.98
N LYS A 82 8.76 -9.36 -3.02
CA LYS A 82 9.06 -10.23 -4.15
C LYS A 82 8.54 -11.62 -3.87
N VAL A 83 7.62 -12.09 -4.72
CA VAL A 83 7.16 -13.48 -4.69
C VAL A 83 7.54 -14.13 -6.02
N ASP A 84 8.39 -15.16 -5.95
CA ASP A 84 9.02 -15.80 -7.12
C ASP A 84 9.75 -14.77 -8.01
N LYS A 85 9.33 -14.58 -9.26
CA LYS A 85 9.97 -13.70 -10.24
C LYS A 85 9.24 -12.36 -10.41
N ARG A 86 8.40 -11.99 -9.45
CA ARG A 86 7.51 -10.81 -9.56
C ARG A 86 7.56 -9.98 -8.29
N PHE A 87 7.42 -8.68 -8.47
CA PHE A 87 7.31 -7.70 -7.41
C PHE A 87 5.84 -7.33 -7.23
N TYR A 88 5.38 -7.44 -6.00
CA TYR A 88 4.04 -7.08 -5.54
C TYR A 88 4.17 -5.78 -4.80
N TYR A 89 3.39 -4.79 -5.24
CA TYR A 89 3.29 -3.49 -4.60
C TYR A 89 1.87 -3.32 -4.08
N THR A 90 1.74 -2.92 -2.83
CA THR A 90 0.46 -2.56 -2.22
C THR A 90 0.55 -1.11 -1.79
N ILE A 91 -0.07 -0.22 -2.57
CA ILE A 91 -0.31 1.17 -2.19
C ILE A 91 -1.54 1.20 -1.32
N TRP A 92 -1.48 1.89 -0.19
CA TRP A 92 -2.64 2.08 0.68
C TRP A 92 -2.67 3.49 1.26
N PHE A 93 -3.85 4.04 1.47
CA PHE A 93 -4.02 5.34 2.11
C PHE A 93 -5.40 5.54 2.71
N ASN A 94 -5.46 6.33 3.78
CA ASN A 94 -6.71 6.84 4.35
C ASN A 94 -7.11 8.16 3.68
N ASN A 95 -8.33 8.24 3.15
CA ASN A 95 -8.96 9.51 2.78
C ASN A 95 -10.48 9.36 2.64
N ASN A 96 -11.22 10.04 3.53
CA ASN A 96 -12.68 9.95 3.60
C ASN A 96 -13.37 10.47 2.33
N LYS A 97 -12.70 11.26 1.49
CA LYS A 97 -13.29 11.76 0.23
C LYS A 97 -13.71 10.63 -0.71
N TYR A 98 -13.12 9.44 -0.59
CA TYR A 98 -13.44 8.29 -1.41
C TYR A 98 -14.65 7.50 -0.91
N GLU A 99 -15.24 7.82 0.24
CA GLU A 99 -16.61 7.38 0.60
C GLU A 99 -17.62 7.77 -0.48
N ASN A 100 -17.38 8.89 -1.15
CA ASN A 100 -18.13 9.27 -2.34
C ASN A 100 -17.72 8.43 -3.56
N ILE A 101 -18.68 7.70 -4.12
CA ILE A 101 -18.47 6.80 -5.25
C ILE A 101 -17.92 7.51 -6.51
N ASN A 102 -18.28 8.77 -6.76
CA ASN A 102 -17.78 9.51 -7.92
C ASN A 102 -16.29 9.84 -7.73
N ASN A 103 -15.88 10.26 -6.54
CA ASN A 103 -14.47 10.50 -6.23
C ASN A 103 -13.65 9.21 -6.35
N TYR A 104 -14.20 8.07 -5.91
CA TYR A 104 -13.56 6.78 -6.06
C TYR A 104 -13.41 6.35 -7.53
N TYR A 105 -14.43 6.56 -8.36
CA TYR A 105 -14.29 6.32 -9.81
C TYR A 105 -13.26 7.23 -10.47
N GLN A 106 -13.16 8.50 -10.05
CA GLN A 106 -12.12 9.40 -10.57
C GLN A 106 -10.73 8.95 -10.14
N LEU A 107 -10.56 8.48 -8.90
CA LEU A 107 -9.30 7.87 -8.46
C LEU A 107 -8.89 6.70 -9.37
N ILE A 108 -9.81 5.77 -9.64
CA ILE A 108 -9.53 4.61 -10.52
C ILE A 108 -9.07 5.09 -11.90
N LYS A 109 -9.77 6.07 -12.50
CA LYS A 109 -9.40 6.64 -13.81
C LYS A 109 -8.03 7.31 -13.78
N SER A 110 -7.76 8.09 -12.75
CA SER A 110 -6.47 8.76 -12.54
C SER A 110 -5.35 7.74 -12.40
N PHE A 111 -5.56 6.69 -11.60
CA PHE A 111 -4.57 5.63 -11.43
C PHE A 111 -4.30 4.88 -12.74
N ILE A 112 -5.34 4.51 -13.49
CA ILE A 112 -5.16 3.82 -14.79
C ILE A 112 -4.35 4.71 -15.75
N SER A 113 -4.67 6.00 -15.82
CA SER A 113 -3.95 6.96 -16.67
C SER A 113 -2.49 7.09 -16.24
N PHE A 114 -2.24 7.25 -14.94
CA PHE A 114 -0.92 7.27 -14.34
C PHE A 114 -0.12 6.00 -14.65
N ALA A 115 -0.71 4.82 -14.40
CA ALA A 115 -0.07 3.53 -14.61
C ALA A 115 0.27 3.32 -16.09
N MET A 116 -0.62 3.69 -17.02
CA MET A 116 -0.34 3.60 -18.45
C MET A 116 0.83 4.49 -18.88
N LEU A 117 0.94 5.71 -18.32
CA LEU A 117 1.96 6.68 -18.71
C LEU A 117 3.32 6.43 -18.03
N GLN A 118 3.32 6.13 -16.73
CA GLN A 118 4.53 6.09 -15.91
C GLN A 118 5.07 4.67 -15.69
N ILE A 119 4.21 3.66 -15.70
CA ILE A 119 4.59 2.24 -15.48
C ILE A 119 4.57 1.47 -16.81
N GLY A 120 3.58 1.73 -17.65
CA GLY A 120 3.42 1.15 -18.98
C GLY A 120 3.34 -0.38 -18.96
N LYS A 121 4.05 -1.01 -19.90
CA LYS A 121 4.02 -2.48 -20.12
C LYS A 121 4.63 -3.31 -18.98
N GLN A 122 5.18 -2.66 -17.94
CA GLN A 122 5.75 -3.32 -16.77
C GLN A 122 4.65 -3.84 -15.83
N LEU A 123 3.47 -3.21 -15.86
CA LEU A 123 2.29 -3.59 -15.11
C LEU A 123 1.69 -4.90 -15.67
N ILE A 124 1.59 -5.94 -14.84
CA ILE A 124 0.96 -7.21 -15.20
C ILE A 124 -0.49 -7.25 -14.73
N VAL A 125 -0.72 -6.89 -13.46
CA VAL A 125 -2.03 -6.92 -12.81
C VAL A 125 -2.16 -5.66 -11.96
N CYS A 126 -3.37 -5.10 -11.94
CA CYS A 126 -3.78 -4.08 -11.00
C CYS A 126 -5.14 -4.45 -10.41
N ALA A 127 -5.26 -4.38 -9.08
CA ALA A 127 -6.53 -4.46 -8.36
C ALA A 127 -6.67 -3.22 -7.47
N ILE A 128 -7.85 -2.60 -7.47
CA ILE A 128 -8.14 -1.40 -6.69
C ILE A 128 -9.38 -1.70 -5.86
N GLY A 129 -9.29 -1.54 -4.55
CA GLY A 129 -10.32 -1.89 -3.60
C GLY A 129 -10.42 -0.89 -2.45
N LYS A 130 -11.46 -1.06 -1.63
CA LYS A 130 -11.55 -0.46 -0.31
C LYS A 130 -11.53 -1.60 0.70
N GLU A 131 -10.55 -1.57 1.58
CA GLU A 131 -10.40 -2.56 2.63
C GLU A 131 -10.87 -1.95 3.95
N VAL A 132 -11.58 -2.76 4.73
CA VAL A 132 -12.08 -2.36 6.04
C VAL A 132 -11.44 -3.27 7.08
N ILE A 133 -10.71 -2.66 8.01
CA ILE A 133 -10.04 -3.38 9.08
C ILE A 133 -10.90 -3.34 10.33
N PHE A 134 -11.19 -4.54 10.85
CA PHE A 134 -11.82 -4.75 12.15
C PHE A 134 -10.79 -5.34 13.10
N GLU A 135 -10.63 -4.70 14.25
CA GLU A 135 -9.85 -5.22 15.37
C GLU A 135 -10.86 -5.68 16.43
N PHE A 136 -10.67 -6.90 16.93
CA PHE A 136 -11.57 -7.50 17.91
C PHE A 136 -10.78 -7.83 19.18
N ASP A 137 -11.26 -7.36 20.33
CA ASP A 137 -10.69 -7.67 21.64
C ASP A 137 -11.10 -9.06 22.16
N GLU A 138 -12.14 -9.66 21.58
CA GLU A 138 -12.67 -10.98 21.96
C GLU A 138 -12.46 -12.04 20.87
N ASP A 139 -12.43 -13.31 21.29
CA ASP A 139 -12.39 -14.48 20.39
C ASP A 139 -13.52 -14.38 19.34
N MET A 140 -13.14 -14.39 18.06
CA MET A 140 -14.01 -14.39 16.88
C MET A 140 -15.21 -15.34 17.01
N ASN A 141 -15.04 -16.49 17.68
CA ASN A 141 -16.11 -17.46 17.88
C ASN A 141 -17.24 -16.94 18.79
N LYS A 142 -16.92 -16.10 19.79
CA LYS A 142 -17.95 -15.47 20.64
C LYS A 142 -18.77 -14.44 19.88
N LEU A 143 -18.12 -13.66 19.02
CA LEU A 143 -18.78 -12.66 18.18
C LEU A 143 -19.75 -13.33 17.18
N LEU A 144 -19.32 -14.40 16.52
CA LEU A 144 -20.18 -15.16 15.59
C LEU A 144 -21.39 -15.78 16.29
N ASN A 145 -21.22 -16.26 17.53
CA ASN A 145 -22.31 -16.82 18.33
C ASN A 145 -23.33 -15.77 18.81
N ASN A 146 -22.95 -14.49 18.87
CA ASN A 146 -23.84 -13.39 19.27
C ASN A 146 -24.49 -12.68 18.07
N ALA A 147 -23.99 -12.92 16.85
CA ALA A 147 -24.50 -12.31 15.62
C ALA A 147 -25.57 -13.17 14.90
N LEU A 148 -25.71 -14.44 15.29
CA LEU A 148 -26.75 -15.37 14.84
C LEU A 148 -27.91 -15.43 15.84
#